data_AF-A0A3B0W5H0-F1
#
_entry.id   AF-A0A3B0W5H0-F1
#
_cell.length_a   1.000
_cell.length_b   1.000
_cell.length_c   1.000
_cell.angle_alpha   90.00
_cell.angle_beta   90.00
_cell.angle_gamma   90.00
#
_symmetry.space_group_name_H-M   'P 1'
#
loop_
_entity.id
_entity.type
_entity.pdbx_description
1 polymer ?
#
loop_
_entity_poly.entity_id
_entity_poly.type
_entity_poly.pdbx_seq_one_letter_code
_entity_poly.pdbx_strand_id
1 'polypeptide(L)'
;MNLSLETMLQLCIVLPLLAVPVIVATGSKPNLREGVTIGTCLLLLYFVINLYHGLTQGESISVHWFDIIPGLGLSFRIEPLGMLFALIASFLWLITTIYAIGY
;
A
#
# COMPACT_ATOMS: atom_id res chain seq x y z
N MET A 1 4.57 16.57 -10.55
CA MET A 1 5.69 15.70 -10.13
C MET A 1 5.17 14.28 -10.12
N ASN A 2 5.72 13.39 -10.94
CA ASN A 2 5.41 11.96 -10.86
C ASN A 2 6.19 11.38 -9.66
N LEU A 3 5.55 10.56 -8.82
CA LEU A 3 6.21 9.87 -7.70
C LEU A 3 7.16 8.80 -8.24
N SER A 4 8.32 8.60 -7.58
CA SER A 4 9.23 7.49 -7.94
C SER A 4 8.65 6.14 -7.50
N LEU A 5 9.10 5.04 -8.12
CA LEU A 5 8.69 3.69 -7.72
C LEU A 5 9.16 3.35 -6.30
N GLU A 6 10.34 3.80 -5.86
CA GLU A 6 10.75 3.58 -4.46
C GLU A 6 9.83 4.31 -3.49
N THR A 7 9.41 5.54 -3.82
CA THR A 7 8.46 6.30 -3.01
C THR A 7 7.12 5.58 -2.93
N MET A 8 6.62 5.05 -4.04
CA MET A 8 5.38 4.26 -4.07
C MET A 8 5.50 2.98 -3.22
N LEU A 9 6.64 2.29 -3.28
CA LEU A 9 6.91 1.11 -2.44
C LEU A 9 6.84 1.46 -0.94
N GLN A 10 7.47 2.57 -0.53
CA GLN A 10 7.39 3.03 0.85
C GLN A 10 5.96 3.40 1.25
N LEU A 11 5.23 4.08 0.38
CA LEU A 11 3.83 4.45 0.62
C LEU A 11 2.92 3.22 0.74
N CYS A 12 3.15 2.14 -0.01
CA CYS A 12 2.38 0.90 0.16
C CYS A 12 2.48 0.32 1.58
N ILE A 13 3.60 0.55 2.27
CA ILE A 13 3.83 0.07 3.64
C ILE A 13 3.26 1.06 4.67
N VAL A 14 3.50 2.36 4.45
CA VAL A 14 3.18 3.40 5.43
C VAL A 14 1.70 3.83 5.36
N LEU A 15 1.09 3.86 4.17
CA LEU A 15 -0.25 4.36 3.96
C LEU A 15 -1.32 3.61 4.79
N PRO A 16 -1.35 2.25 4.85
CA PRO A 16 -2.30 1.55 5.71
C PRO A 16 -2.14 1.90 7.19
N LEU A 17 -0.90 2.09 7.66
CA LEU A 17 -0.60 2.47 9.05
C LEU A 17 -1.12 3.89 9.35
N LEU A 18 -0.94 4.83 8.41
CA LEU A 18 -1.44 6.19 8.54
C LEU A 18 -2.96 6.29 8.42
N ALA A 19 -3.61 5.37 7.71
CA ALA A 19 -5.07 5.36 7.60
C ALA A 19 -5.76 5.00 8.92
N VAL A 20 -5.16 4.15 9.75
CA VAL A 20 -5.73 3.71 11.04
C VAL A 20 -6.17 4.88 11.93
N PRO A 21 -5.32 5.86 12.30
CA PRO A 21 -5.76 6.96 13.16
C PRO A 21 -6.88 7.80 12.53
N VAL A 22 -6.89 7.96 11.20
CA VAL A 22 -7.94 8.71 10.49
C VAL A 22 -9.28 7.95 10.53
N ILE A 23 -9.24 6.63 10.29
CA ILE A 23 -10.42 5.76 10.38
C ILE A 23 -10.98 5.77 11.81
N VAL A 24 -10.12 5.68 12.83
CA VAL A 24 -10.53 5.74 14.24
C VAL A 24 -11.15 7.09 14.58
N ALA A 25 -10.50 8.20 14.19
CA ALA A 25 -11.00 9.55 14.43
C ALA A 25 -12.34 9.84 13.74
N THR A 26 -12.59 9.21 12.59
CA THR A 26 -13.84 9.32 11.82
C THR A 26 -14.90 8.29 12.22
N GLY A 27 -14.62 7.42 13.19
CA GLY A 27 -15.49 6.30 13.57
C GLY A 27 -16.91 6.67 14.03
N SER A 28 -17.12 7.91 14.50
CA SER A 28 -18.45 8.43 14.86
C SER A 28 -19.33 8.81 13.66
N LYS A 29 -18.76 8.86 12.45
CA LYS A 29 -19.44 9.24 11.21
C LYS A 29 -19.27 8.13 10.17
N PRO A 30 -20.21 7.17 10.09
CA PRO A 30 -20.07 5.96 9.26
C PRO A 30 -19.67 6.27 7.81
N ASN A 31 -20.39 7.14 7.11
CA ASN A 31 -20.10 7.48 5.72
C ASN A 31 -18.70 8.10 5.51
N LEU A 32 -18.21 8.88 6.49
CA LEU A 32 -16.89 9.48 6.42
C LEU A 32 -15.80 8.43 6.65
N ARG A 33 -15.99 7.56 7.64
CA ARG A 33 -15.09 6.42 7.91
C ARG A 33 -14.95 5.55 6.67
N GLU A 34 -16.07 5.16 6.06
CA GLU A 34 -16.06 4.34 4.84
C GLU A 34 -15.39 5.06 3.67
N GLY A 35 -15.65 6.37 3.50
CA GLY A 35 -14.97 7.19 2.50
C GLY A 35 -13.46 7.19 2.67
N VAL A 36 -12.96 7.29 3.91
CA VAL A 36 -11.52 7.21 4.22
C VAL A 36 -10.96 5.83 3.88
N THR A 37 -11.64 4.75 4.30
CA THR A 37 -11.18 3.38 4.03
C THR A 37 -11.13 3.10 2.51
N ILE A 38 -12.21 3.39 1.78
CA ILE A 38 -12.28 3.20 0.32
C ILE A 38 -11.21 4.05 -0.38
N GLY A 39 -11.06 5.32 0.01
CA GLY A 39 -10.03 6.20 -0.55
C GLY A 39 -8.62 5.66 -0.34
N THR A 40 -8.36 5.09 0.85
CA THR A 40 -7.08 4.44 1.16
C THR A 40 -6.86 3.20 0.31
N CYS A 41 -7.86 2.34 0.16
CA CYS A 41 -7.79 1.14 -0.68
C CYS A 41 -7.50 1.49 -2.15
N LEU A 42 -8.18 2.49 -2.69
CA LEU A 42 -7.97 2.95 -4.08
C LEU A 42 -6.56 3.51 -4.28
N LEU A 43 -6.07 4.31 -3.34
CA LEU A 43 -4.72 4.86 -3.41
C LEU A 43 -3.64 3.78 -3.29
N LEU A 44 -3.82 2.82 -2.39
CA LEU A 44 -2.93 1.67 -2.26
C LEU A 44 -2.90 0.83 -3.54
N LEU A 45 -4.08 0.50 -4.09
CA LEU A 45 -4.19 -0.26 -5.34
C LEU A 45 -3.52 0.48 -6.50
N TYR A 46 -3.68 1.81 -6.58
CA TYR A 46 -2.99 2.63 -7.57
C TYR A 46 -1.46 2.49 -7.47
N PHE A 47 -0.87 2.58 -6.26
CA PHE A 47 0.58 2.39 -6.11
C PHE A 47 1.01 0.98 -6.49
N VAL A 48 0.30 -0.06 -6.06
CA VAL A 48 0.62 -1.45 -6.39
C VAL A 48 0.56 -1.71 -7.90
N ILE A 49 -0.41 -1.15 -8.64
CA ILE A 49 -0.49 -1.27 -10.09
C ILE A 49 0.72 -0.61 -10.78
N ASN A 50 1.14 0.57 -10.33
CA ASN A 50 2.33 1.23 -10.88
C ASN A 50 3.62 0.44 -10.60
N LEU A 51 3.75 -0.13 -9.41
CA LEU A 51 4.87 -1.01 -9.07
C LEU A 51 4.89 -2.27 -9.94
N TYR A 52 3.72 -2.86 -10.23
CA TYR A 52 3.60 -3.97 -11.16
C TYR A 52 4.07 -3.58 -12.57
N HIS A 53 3.65 -2.41 -13.08
CA HIS A 53 4.11 -1.93 -14.38
C HIS A 53 5.63 -1.78 -14.45
N GLY A 54 6.25 -1.13 -13.45
CA GLY A 54 7.70 -0.99 -13.37
C GLY A 54 8.41 -2.35 -13.33
N LEU A 55 7.89 -3.31 -12.56
CA LEU A 55 8.42 -4.67 -12.52
C LEU A 55 8.36 -5.36 -13.90
N THR A 56 7.24 -5.24 -14.63
CA THR A 56 7.11 -5.83 -15.98
C THR A 56 8.01 -5.16 -17.03
N GLN A 57 8.46 -3.94 -16.77
CA GLN A 57 9.43 -3.22 -17.60
C GLN A 57 10.89 -3.60 -17.27
N GLY A 58 11.09 -4.48 -16.28
CA GLY A 58 12.40 -4.95 -15.85
C GLY A 58 13.11 -4.01 -14.86
N GLU A 59 12.39 -3.06 -14.26
CA GLU A 59 12.98 -2.16 -13.25
C GLU A 59 13.29 -2.90 -11.94
N SER A 60 14.42 -2.55 -11.33
CA SER A 60 14.79 -3.06 -10.00
C SER A 60 14.30 -2.09 -8.93
N ILE A 61 13.17 -2.42 -8.30
CA ILE A 61 12.53 -1.56 -7.30
C ILE A 61 12.92 -2.05 -5.91
N SER A 62 13.76 -1.26 -5.23
CA SER A 62 14.14 -1.55 -3.85
C SER A 62 14.45 -0.28 -3.06
N VAL A 63 14.25 -0.33 -1.76
CA VAL A 63 14.56 0.75 -0.83
C VAL A 63 15.23 0.20 0.42
N HIS A 64 16.30 0.84 0.85
CA HIS A 64 16.93 0.61 2.15
C HIS A 64 16.43 1.68 3.13
N TRP A 65 16.05 1.27 4.35
CA TRP A 65 15.58 2.22 5.36
C TRP A 65 16.66 2.57 6.37
N PHE A 66 17.26 1.58 7.01
CA PHE A 66 18.33 1.78 7.98
C PHE A 66 19.06 0.47 8.28
N ASP A 67 20.28 0.59 8.80
CA ASP A 67 21.03 -0.55 9.33
C ASP A 67 20.66 -0.80 10.79
N ILE A 68 20.33 -2.04 11.11
CA ILE A 68 20.02 -2.46 12.49
C ILE A 68 21.33 -2.59 13.27
N ILE A 69 22.34 -3.21 12.63
CA ILE A 69 23.72 -3.34 13.09
C ILE A 69 24.65 -3.32 11.86
N PRO A 70 25.97 -3.10 12.01
CA PRO A 70 26.91 -3.17 10.89
C PRO A 70 26.79 -4.51 10.15
N GLY A 71 26.50 -4.46 8.85
CA GLY A 71 26.32 -5.64 7.99
C GLY A 71 24.91 -6.22 7.95
N LEU A 72 23.93 -5.65 8.68
CA LEU A 72 22.52 -6.07 8.65
C LEU A 72 21.59 -4.87 8.43
N GLY A 73 21.18 -4.68 7.17
CA GLY A 73 20.24 -3.64 6.75
C GLY A 73 18.79 -4.12 6.69
N LEU A 74 17.86 -3.22 7.03
CA LEU A 74 16.44 -3.40 6.70
C LEU A 74 16.18 -2.78 5.32
N SER A 75 15.88 -3.64 4.34
CA SER A 75 15.56 -3.24 2.98
C SER A 75 14.31 -3.94 2.47
N PHE A 76 13.57 -3.24 1.61
CA PHE A 76 12.40 -3.76 0.92
C PHE A 76 12.73 -3.85 -0.56
N ARG A 77 12.49 -5.01 -1.15
CA ARG A 77 12.68 -5.25 -2.58
C ARG A 77 11.43 -5.90 -3.13
N ILE A 78 11.06 -5.47 -4.32
CA ILE A 78 9.96 -6.09 -5.05
C ILE A 78 10.51 -7.31 -5.79
N GLU A 79 9.90 -8.45 -5.51
CA GLU A 79 10.07 -9.68 -6.27
C GLU A 79 8.72 -10.11 -6.88
N PRO A 80 8.72 -10.90 -7.97
CA PRO A 80 7.49 -11.32 -8.65
C PRO A 80 6.44 -11.94 -7.70
N LEU A 81 6.89 -12.78 -6.77
CA LEU A 81 5.99 -13.40 -5.79
C LEU A 81 5.39 -12.37 -4.82
N GLY A 82 6.20 -11.44 -4.31
CA GLY A 82 5.73 -10.34 -3.46
C GLY A 82 4.75 -9.43 -4.19
N MET A 83 4.97 -9.19 -5.48
CA MET A 83 4.07 -8.39 -6.32
C MET A 83 2.71 -9.06 -6.50
N LEU A 84 2.67 -10.39 -6.70
CA LEU A 84 1.42 -11.14 -6.77
C LEU A 84 0.59 -10.95 -5.48
N PHE A 85 1.22 -11.10 -4.31
CA PHE A 85 0.53 -10.90 -3.04
C PHE A 85 0.08 -9.45 -2.82
N ALA A 86 0.89 -8.47 -3.20
CA ALA A 86 0.53 -7.06 -3.10
C ALA A 86 -0.71 -6.73 -3.94
N LEU A 87 -0.78 -7.25 -5.17
CA LEU A 87 -1.94 -7.09 -6.07
C LEU A 87 -3.19 -7.72 -5.47
N ILE A 88 -3.10 -8.97 -5.01
CA ILE A 88 -4.23 -9.69 -4.41
C ILE A 88 -4.71 -8.97 -3.15
N ALA A 89 -3.80 -8.63 -2.23
CA ALA A 89 -4.14 -8.04 -0.95
C ALA A 89 -4.77 -6.65 -1.10
N SER A 90 -4.18 -5.78 -1.93
CA SER A 90 -4.71 -4.44 -2.17
C SER A 90 -6.09 -4.47 -2.84
N PHE A 91 -6.30 -5.36 -3.81
CA PHE A 91 -7.60 -5.53 -4.46
C PHE A 91 -8.64 -6.12 -3.51
N LEU A 92 -8.31 -7.18 -2.78
CA LEU A 92 -9.23 -7.81 -1.83
C LEU A 92 -9.63 -6.87 -0.69
N TRP A 93 -8.73 -5.98 -0.24
CA TRP A 93 -9.08 -5.01 0.79
C TRP A 93 -10.17 -4.04 0.30
N LEU A 94 -10.10 -3.60 -0.97
CA LEU A 94 -11.17 -2.79 -1.57
C LEU A 94 -12.51 -3.54 -1.59
N ILE A 95 -12.51 -4.77 -2.09
CA ILE A 95 -13.74 -5.58 -2.23
C ILE A 95 -14.37 -5.88 -0.88
N THR A 96 -13.56 -6.29 0.10
CA THR A 96 -14.05 -6.60 1.45
C THR A 96 -14.57 -5.36 2.17
N THR A 97 -13.96 -4.18 1.94
CA THR A 97 -14.48 -2.90 2.44
C THR A 97 -15.87 -2.61 1.88
N ILE A 98 -16.06 -2.71 0.56
CA ILE A 98 -17.36 -2.48 -0.08
C ILE A 98 -18.41 -3.47 0.45
N TYR A 99 -18.04 -4.74 0.56
CA TYR A 99 -18.93 -5.78 1.12
C TYR A 99 -19.37 -5.46 2.55
N ALA A 100 -18.43 -5.03 3.41
CA ALA A 100 -18.68 -4.72 4.82
C ALA A 100 -19.61 -3.51 5.05
N ILE A 101 -19.82 -2.65 4.03
CA ILE A 101 -20.79 -1.56 4.11
C ILE A 101 -22.23 -2.09 3.99
N GLY A 102 -22.42 -3.17 3.23
CA GLY A 102 -23.73 -3.74 2.92
C GLY A 102 -24.16 -4.91 3.81
N TYR A 103 -23.26 -5.46 4.64
CA TYR A 103 -23.52 -6.53 5.60
C TYR A 103 -23.79 -5.95 7.00
#